data_AF-A0A329RR87-F1
#
_entry.id   AF-A0A329RR87-F1
#
_cell.length_a   1.000
_cell.length_b   1.000
_cell.length_c   1.000
_cell.angle_alpha   90.00
_cell.angle_beta   90.00
_cell.angle_gamma   90.00
#
_symmetry.space_group_name_H-M   'P 1'
#
loop_
_entity.id
_entity.type
_entity.pdbx_description
1 polymer ?
#
loop_
_entity_poly.entity_id
_entity_poly.type
_entity_poly.pdbx_seq_one_letter_code
_entity_poly.pdbx_strand_id
1 'polypeptide(L)' 'MTKFDMSQDLDHAAFPHLTRVEWEALHRLAAVSGEAIVTSLLRSATPDQQRLAALEFMERELADANR' A
#
# COMPACT_ATOMS: atom_id res chain seq x y z
N MET A 1 2.76 -15.43 -15.11
CA MET A 1 2.89 -14.02 -14.69
C MET A 1 2.77 -14.01 -13.18
N THR A 2 3.89 -14.11 -12.47
CA THR A 2 3.94 -14.23 -11.00
C THR A 2 3.45 -12.92 -10.40
N LYS A 3 2.29 -12.96 -9.75
CA LYS A 3 1.77 -11.86 -8.94
C LYS A 3 2.74 -11.69 -7.77
N PHE A 4 3.50 -10.60 -7.74
CA PHE A 4 4.29 -10.22 -6.57
C PHE A 4 3.28 -9.98 -5.45
N ASP A 5 3.16 -10.97 -4.57
CA ASP A 5 2.17 -11.02 -3.53
C ASP A 5 2.85 -10.53 -2.26
N MET A 6 2.67 -9.25 -1.94
CA MET A 6 3.10 -8.67 -0.66
C MET A 6 2.57 -9.47 0.56
N SER A 7 1.66 -10.43 0.39
CA SER A 7 1.17 -11.31 1.46
C SER A 7 2.12 -12.46 1.82
N GLN A 8 3.23 -12.72 1.10
CA GLN A 8 4.20 -13.71 1.56
C GLN A 8 5.22 -13.14 2.56
N ASP A 9 5.51 -11.82 2.52
CA ASP A 9 6.53 -11.19 3.37
C ASP A 9 5.97 -10.15 4.37
N LEU A 10 4.79 -9.58 4.13
CA LEU A 10 4.17 -8.60 5.02
C LEU A 10 2.72 -9.01 5.32
N ASP A 11 2.46 -9.46 6.54
CA ASP A 11 1.12 -9.78 7.01
C ASP A 11 0.42 -8.52 7.52
N HIS A 12 -0.88 -8.37 7.26
CA HIS A 12 -1.67 -7.25 7.77
C HIS A 12 -1.64 -7.18 9.31
N ALA A 13 -1.47 -8.31 10.00
CA ALA A 13 -1.31 -8.37 11.45
C ALA A 13 -0.06 -7.62 11.95
N ALA A 14 0.96 -7.42 11.11
CA ALA A 14 2.12 -6.60 11.46
C ALA A 14 1.79 -5.09 11.45
N PHE A 15 0.67 -4.69 10.84
CA PHE A 15 0.23 -3.30 10.71
C PHE A 15 -1.23 -3.14 11.17
N PRO A 16 -1.53 -3.39 12.45
CA PRO A 16 -2.91 -3.31 12.98
C PRO A 16 -3.51 -1.91 12.93
N HIS A 17 -2.68 -0.88 12.70
CA HIS A 17 -3.09 0.51 12.51
C HIS A 17 -3.62 0.80 11.11
N LEU A 18 -3.31 -0.05 10.12
CA LEU A 18 -3.87 0.05 8.79
C LEU A 18 -5.23 -0.65 8.80
N THR A 19 -6.24 -0.03 8.18
CA THR A 19 -7.49 -0.71 7.86
C THR A 19 -7.27 -1.65 6.67
N ARG A 20 -8.18 -2.61 6.49
CA ARG A 20 -8.16 -3.52 5.33
C ARG A 20 -8.15 -2.77 3.99
N VAL A 21 -8.85 -1.64 3.91
CA VAL A 21 -8.93 -0.81 2.70
C VAL A 21 -7.60 -0.11 2.41
N GLU A 22 -6.98 0.52 3.42
CA GLU A 22 -5.64 1.11 3.28
C GLU A 22 -4.59 0.06 2.93
N TRP A 23 -4.71 -1.14 3.51
CA TRP A 23 -3.86 -2.28 3.18
C TRP A 23 -3.98 -2.67 1.70
N GLU A 24 -5.19 -2.86 1.19
CA GLU A 24 -5.41 -3.17 -0.23
C GLU A 24 -4.89 -2.06 -1.17
N ALA A 25 -5.02 -0.79 -0.76
CA ALA A 25 -4.46 0.34 -1.51
C ALA A 25 -2.93 0.27 -1.60
N LEU A 26 -2.23 -0.08 -0.52
CA LEU A 26 -0.78 -0.28 -0.51
C LEU A 26 -0.35 -1.47 -1.39
N HIS A 27 -1.13 -2.55 -1.39
CA HIS A 27 -0.91 -3.69 -2.31
C HIS A 27 -1.01 -3.27 -3.78
N ARG A 28 -2.00 -2.44 -4.12
CA ARG A 28 -2.12 -1.89 -5.49
C ARG A 28 -1.02 -0.89 -5.82
N LEU A 29 -0.65 -0.03 -4.87
CA LEU A 29 0.49 0.88 -5.01
C LEU A 29 1.78 0.11 -5.31
N ALA A 30 2.00 -1.03 -4.64
CA ALA A 30 3.13 -1.91 -4.92
C ALA A 30 3.05 -2.57 -6.30
N ALA A 31 1.86 -2.92 -6.77
CA ALA A 31 1.67 -3.44 -8.13
C ALA A 31 2.00 -2.38 -9.21
N VAL A 32 1.73 -1.10 -8.94
CA VAL A 32 1.98 0.02 -9.88
C VAL A 32 3.42 0.55 -9.79
N SER A 33 3.95 0.70 -8.57
CA SER A 33 5.25 1.37 -8.30
C SER A 33 6.38 0.40 -7.97
N GLY A 34 6.08 -0.86 -7.73
CA GLY A 34 7.02 -1.90 -7.31
C GLY A 34 7.02 -2.16 -5.81
N GLU A 35 7.01 -3.45 -5.45
CA GLU A 35 6.98 -3.92 -4.07
C GLU A 35 8.17 -3.44 -3.24
N ALA A 36 9.39 -3.44 -3.81
CA ALA A 36 10.58 -2.99 -3.09
C ALA A 36 10.47 -1.54 -2.59
N ILE A 37 9.78 -0.68 -3.34
CA ILE A 37 9.56 0.72 -2.98
C ILE A 37 8.57 0.82 -1.82
N VAL A 38 7.44 0.11 -1.91
CA VAL A 38 6.41 0.12 -0.87
C VAL A 38 6.91 -0.54 0.41
N THR A 39 7.63 -1.66 0.34
CA THR A 39 8.24 -2.32 1.50
C THR A 39 9.27 -1.44 2.19
N SER A 40 10.08 -0.70 1.43
CA SER A 40 11.04 0.27 2.00
C SER A 40 10.33 1.45 2.67
N LEU A 41 9.24 1.93 2.05
CA LEU A 41 8.36 2.95 2.63
C LEU A 41 7.73 2.45 3.93
N LEU A 42 7.14 1.27 3.96
CA LEU A 42 6.53 0.71 5.17
C LEU A 42 7.56 0.49 6.29
N ARG A 43 8.79 0.09 5.96
CA ARG A 43 9.85 -0.08 6.97
C ARG A 43 10.39 1.23 7.54
N SER A 44 10.39 2.29 6.74
CA SER A 44 11.03 3.57 7.10
C SER A 44 10.03 4.63 7.56
N ALA A 45 8.77 4.53 7.13
CA ALA A 45 7.72 5.49 7.40
C ALA A 45 6.97 5.13 8.70
N THR A 46 6.58 6.16 9.44
CA THR A 46 5.74 6.01 10.64
C THR A 46 4.33 5.50 10.28
N PRO A 47 3.59 4.89 11.23
CA PRO A 47 2.23 4.39 11.00
C PRO A 47 1.28 5.39 10.31
N ASP A 48 1.37 6.68 10.66
CA ASP A 48 0.59 7.76 10.04
C ASP A 48 0.99 7.99 8.58
N GLN A 49 2.30 8.01 8.29
CA GLN A 49 2.80 8.17 6.92
C GLN A 49 2.42 6.99 6.01
N GLN A 50 2.36 5.78 6.55
CA GLN A 50 1.90 4.61 5.81
C GLN A 50 0.42 4.74 5.43
N ARG A 51 -0.41 5.24 6.35
CA ARG A 51 -1.83 5.55 6.08
C ARG A 51 -1.97 6.66 5.05
N LEU A 52 -1.23 7.74 5.20
CA LEU A 52 -1.25 8.85 4.24
C LEU A 52 -0.89 8.38 2.83
N ALA A 53 0.17 7.58 2.67
CA ALA A 53 0.55 7.03 1.37
C ALA A 53 -0.57 6.16 0.75
N ALA A 54 -1.28 5.39 1.58
CA ALA A 54 -2.42 4.59 1.13
C ALA A 54 -3.61 5.47 0.70
N LEU A 55 -3.93 6.50 1.49
CA LEU A 55 -5.02 7.44 1.24
C LEU A 55 -4.75 8.28 -0.01
N GLU A 56 -3.57 8.87 -0.14
CA GLU A 56 -3.16 9.65 -1.30
C GLU A 56 -3.21 8.82 -2.59
N PHE A 57 -2.82 7.53 -2.51
CA PHE A 57 -2.96 6.62 -3.64
C PHE A 57 -4.42 6.36 -4.00
N MET A 58 -5.29 6.13 -3.01
CA MET A 58 -6.72 5.97 -3.27
C MET A 58 -7.36 7.22 -3.86
N GLU A 59 -7.02 8.41 -3.37
CA GLU A 59 -7.50 9.68 -3.93
C GLU A 59 -7.04 9.88 -5.37
N ARG A 60 -5.78 9.52 -5.66
CA ARG A 60 -5.21 9.55 -7.02
C ARG A 60 -5.94 8.59 -7.95
N GLU A 61 -6.17 7.34 -7.52
CA GLU A 61 -6.91 6.34 -8.28
C GLU A 61 -8.36 6.77 -8.52
N LEU A 62 -9.02 7.35 -7.52
CA LEU A 62 -10.38 7.85 -7.65
C LEU A 62 -10.45 9.03 -8.64
N ALA A 63 -9.48 9.93 -8.59
CA ALA A 63 -9.39 11.05 -9.51
C ALA A 63 -9.11 10.59 -10.96
N ASP A 64 -8.29 9.55 -11.15
CA ASP A 64 -8.03 8.97 -12.47
C ASP A 64 -9.26 8.21 -13.01
N ALA A 65 -9.96 7.46 -12.15
CA ALA A 65 -11.17 6.76 -12.52
C ALA A 65 -12.35 7.70 -12.87
N ASN A 66 -12.35 8.91 -12.31
CA ASN A 66 -13.37 9.93 -12.55
C ASN A 66 -12.98 10.93 -13.68
N ARG A 67 -11.89 10.66 -14.39
CA ARG A 67 -11.40 11.46 -15.52
C ARG A 67 -11.93 10.94 -16.86
#